data_AF-A0AAD6SLE7-F1
#
_entry.id   AF-A0AAD6SLE7-F1
#
_cell.length_a   1.000
_cell.length_b   1.000
_cell.length_c   1.000
_cell.angle_alpha   90.00
_cell.angle_beta   90.00
_cell.angle_gamma   90.00
#
_symmetry.space_group_name_H-M   'P 1'
#
loop_
_entity.id
_entity.type
_entity.pdbx_description
1 polymer ?
#
loop_
_entity_poly.entity_id
_entity_poly.type
_entity_poly.pdbx_seq_one_letter_code
_entity_poly.pdbx_strand_id
1 'polypeptide(L)'
;SDWKNHKLDCKSLATTGKPRTTHCTGCKKPFGRHIGEVDITCPDCGYTACYSCSCHNRRGTCYCPDSNFGHKYCDRVPEWYYFAGRTGNLYRGDNHPNEYVAEGHNIPATQWETEARVCGNCGERNLCLRPGYICQNFMCQ
;
A
#
# COMPACT_ATOMS: atom_id res chain seq x y z
N SER A 1 -1.93 6.76 22.63
CA SER A 1 -3.27 7.11 22.16
C SER A 1 -3.64 6.14 21.04
N ASP A 2 -4.82 5.52 21.14
CA ASP A 2 -5.30 4.34 20.40
C ASP A 2 -5.12 4.33 18.88
N TRP A 3 -4.39 3.33 18.37
CA TRP A 3 -4.27 3.01 16.93
C TRP A 3 -5.32 1.99 16.45
N LYS A 4 -6.13 1.44 17.36
CA LYS A 4 -7.04 0.30 17.10
C LYS A 4 -8.30 0.61 16.28
N ASN A 5 -8.53 1.87 15.88
CA ASN A 5 -9.81 2.31 15.29
C ASN A 5 -9.75 2.89 13.86
N HIS A 6 -8.62 2.78 13.14
CA HIS A 6 -8.57 3.24 11.74
C HIS A 6 -8.94 2.15 10.73
N LYS A 7 -10.13 1.55 10.85
CA LYS A 7 -10.82 0.92 9.71
C LYS A 7 -11.47 2.02 8.87
N LEU A 8 -10.66 2.84 8.22
CA LEU A 8 -11.18 3.67 7.13
C LEU A 8 -11.19 2.80 5.89
N ASP A 9 -12.32 2.11 5.65
CA ASP A 9 -12.57 1.48 4.36
C ASP A 9 -12.24 2.50 3.27
N CYS A 10 -11.55 2.09 2.21
CA CYS A 10 -11.38 2.91 1.01
C CYS A 10 -12.71 3.51 0.51
N LYS A 11 -13.82 2.81 0.78
CA LYS A 11 -15.20 3.25 0.52
C LYS A 11 -15.62 4.47 1.34
N SER A 12 -15.11 4.65 2.56
CA SER A 12 -15.42 5.76 3.46
C SER A 12 -14.64 7.05 3.15
N LEU A 13 -13.43 6.93 2.57
CA LEU A 13 -12.64 8.06 2.06
C LEU A 13 -13.20 8.62 0.73
N ALA A 14 -14.22 7.97 0.15
CA ALA A 14 -14.93 8.42 -1.05
C ALA A 14 -15.83 9.66 -0.83
N THR A 15 -15.82 10.26 0.37
CA THR A 15 -16.49 11.55 0.64
C THR A 15 -15.85 12.71 -0.12
N THR A 16 -14.63 12.55 -0.65
CA THR A 16 -14.13 13.36 -1.76
C THR A 16 -14.24 12.52 -3.03
N GLY A 17 -15.09 12.92 -3.98
CA GLY A 17 -15.43 12.13 -5.17
C GLY A 17 -14.23 11.54 -5.91
N LYS A 18 -14.47 10.44 -6.64
CA LYS A 18 -13.44 9.70 -7.40
C LYS A 18 -12.55 10.66 -8.22
N PRO A 19 -11.24 10.40 -8.32
CA PRO A 19 -10.33 11.20 -9.12
C PRO A 19 -10.79 11.31 -10.58
N ARG A 20 -10.38 12.41 -11.24
CA ARG A 20 -10.62 12.58 -12.68
C ARG A 20 -9.86 11.50 -13.45
N THR A 21 -10.52 10.88 -14.42
CA THR A 21 -9.91 9.84 -15.27
C THR A 21 -9.22 10.42 -16.52
N THR A 22 -9.39 11.71 -16.79
CA THR A 22 -8.79 12.38 -17.96
C THR A 22 -7.34 12.82 -17.74
N HIS A 23 -6.82 12.73 -16.51
CA HIS A 23 -5.47 13.15 -16.16
C HIS A 23 -4.82 12.11 -15.25
N CYS A 24 -3.51 11.98 -15.33
CA CYS A 24 -2.74 11.22 -14.36
C CYS A 24 -2.94 11.84 -12.97
N THR A 25 -3.39 11.04 -12.01
CA THR A 25 -3.63 11.49 -10.64
C THR A 25 -2.31 11.87 -9.95
N GLY A 26 -1.20 11.21 -10.30
CA GLY A 26 0.13 11.45 -9.72
C GLY A 26 0.84 12.71 -10.20
N CYS A 27 0.81 13.02 -11.50
CA CYS A 27 1.51 14.18 -12.08
C CYS A 27 0.59 15.27 -12.66
N LYS A 28 -0.73 15.05 -12.64
CA LYS A 28 -1.77 15.97 -13.15
C LYS A 28 -1.68 16.28 -14.65
N LYS A 29 -0.84 15.59 -15.42
CA LYS A 29 -0.81 15.72 -16.88
C LYS A 29 -2.05 15.06 -17.50
N PRO A 30 -2.68 15.66 -18.52
CA PRO A 30 -3.78 15.04 -19.24
C PRO A 30 -3.30 13.76 -19.95
N PHE A 31 -4.20 12.80 -20.10
CA PHE A 31 -4.02 11.65 -20.99
C PHE A 31 -4.47 12.01 -22.41
N GLY A 32 -3.77 11.56 -23.46
CA GLY A 32 -4.16 11.82 -24.85
C GLY A 32 -3.14 11.36 -25.90
N ARG A 33 -3.50 11.50 -27.19
CA ARG A 33 -2.79 10.92 -28.35
C ARG A 33 -1.27 11.17 -28.44
N HIS A 34 -0.76 12.19 -27.76
CA HIS A 34 0.67 12.53 -27.77
C HIS A 34 1.24 12.82 -26.37
N ILE A 35 0.43 12.64 -25.31
CA ILE A 35 0.81 12.92 -23.92
C ILE A 35 0.25 11.80 -23.05
N GLY A 36 1.12 10.86 -22.66
CA GLY A 36 0.91 9.83 -21.64
C GLY A 36 -0.35 8.98 -21.78
N GLU A 37 -0.21 7.66 -21.82
CA GLU A 37 -1.35 6.75 -21.71
C GLU A 37 -1.64 6.41 -20.24
N VAL A 38 -2.86 5.94 -19.98
CA VAL A 38 -3.22 5.33 -18.70
C VAL A 38 -2.50 4.00 -18.62
N ASP A 39 -1.64 3.84 -17.63
CA ASP A 39 -0.93 2.59 -17.39
C ASP A 39 -1.67 1.70 -16.39
N ILE A 40 -2.11 2.30 -15.27
CA ILE A 40 -2.84 1.58 -14.23
C ILE A 40 -3.95 2.44 -13.62
N THR A 41 -5.06 1.80 -13.27
CA THR A 41 -6.20 2.40 -12.57
C THR A 41 -6.54 1.56 -11.34
N CYS A 42 -6.63 2.19 -10.17
CA CYS A 42 -7.03 1.51 -8.95
C CYS A 42 -8.54 1.24 -8.99
N PRO A 43 -8.98 -0.03 -8.86
CA PRO A 43 -10.40 -0.37 -8.92
C PRO A 43 -11.20 0.22 -7.75
N ASP A 44 -10.56 0.42 -6.59
CA ASP A 44 -11.23 0.86 -5.37
C ASP A 44 -11.39 2.37 -5.30
N CYS A 45 -10.29 3.13 -5.41
CA CYS A 45 -10.31 4.58 -5.24
C CYS A 45 -10.34 5.35 -6.57
N GLY A 46 -10.20 4.70 -7.72
CA GLY A 46 -10.20 5.34 -9.04
C GLY A 46 -8.95 6.15 -9.36
N TYR A 47 -7.87 6.02 -8.56
CA TYR A 47 -6.59 6.64 -8.87
C TYR A 47 -6.04 6.10 -10.20
N THR A 48 -5.71 6.99 -11.12
CA THR A 48 -5.12 6.66 -12.42
C THR A 48 -3.67 7.15 -12.48
N ALA A 49 -2.75 6.34 -13.01
CA ALA A 49 -1.36 6.72 -13.21
C ALA A 49 -0.93 6.49 -14.66
N CYS A 50 -0.08 7.38 -15.18
CA CYS A 50 0.69 7.10 -16.39
C CYS A 50 1.89 6.22 -16.07
N TYR A 51 2.52 5.62 -17.08
CA TYR A 51 3.69 4.74 -16.93
C TYR A 51 4.82 5.33 -16.07
N SER A 52 5.14 6.62 -16.26
CA SER A 52 6.17 7.29 -15.45
C SER A 52 5.78 7.42 -13.97
N CYS A 53 4.48 7.52 -13.67
CA CYS A 53 4.00 7.63 -12.30
C CYS A 53 3.77 6.27 -11.66
N SER A 54 3.32 5.25 -12.38
CA SER A 54 3.08 3.90 -11.83
C SER A 54 4.36 3.28 -11.25
N CYS A 55 5.51 3.53 -11.88
CA CYS A 55 6.82 3.12 -11.38
C CYS A 55 7.39 4.04 -10.27
N HIS A 56 6.69 5.12 -9.89
CA HIS A 56 7.20 6.11 -8.95
C HIS A 56 6.64 5.90 -7.55
N ASN A 57 7.51 5.60 -6.58
CA ASN A 57 7.16 5.29 -5.19
C ASN A 57 6.09 6.19 -4.56
N ARG A 58 6.11 7.51 -4.80
CA ARG A 58 5.11 8.45 -4.25
C ARG A 58 3.95 8.84 -5.20
N ARG A 59 4.19 8.86 -6.52
CA ARG A 59 3.22 9.32 -7.54
C ARG A 59 2.44 8.16 -8.16
N GLY A 60 2.87 6.94 -7.89
CA GLY A 60 2.21 5.66 -8.20
C GLY A 60 1.70 5.01 -6.93
N THR A 61 1.28 5.82 -5.96
CA THR A 61 0.57 5.35 -4.78
C THR A 61 -0.86 5.81 -4.88
N CYS A 62 -1.78 4.85 -4.92
CA CYS A 62 -3.21 5.13 -4.93
C CYS A 62 -3.68 5.66 -3.56
N TYR A 63 -4.93 6.11 -3.48
CA TYR A 63 -5.46 6.71 -2.25
C TYR A 63 -5.92 5.70 -1.19
N CYS A 64 -5.72 4.42 -1.42
CA CYS A 64 -6.06 3.36 -0.46
C CYS A 64 -5.06 3.34 0.71
N PRO A 65 -5.52 3.34 1.97
CA PRO A 65 -4.62 3.34 3.14
C PRO A 65 -3.94 1.97 3.40
N ASP A 66 -4.43 0.92 2.77
CA ASP A 66 -4.15 -0.47 3.08
C ASP A 66 -3.81 -1.31 1.82
N SER A 67 -3.83 -0.70 0.64
CA SER A 67 -3.45 -1.32 -0.63
C SER A 67 -2.80 -0.32 -1.59
N ASN A 68 -2.11 -0.83 -2.62
CA ASN A 68 -1.74 -0.06 -3.81
C ASN A 68 -2.34 -0.69 -5.06
N PHE A 69 -3.20 0.04 -5.75
CA PHE A 69 -3.86 -0.45 -6.98
C PHE A 69 -4.53 -1.83 -6.82
N GLY A 70 -5.15 -2.08 -5.66
CA GLY A 70 -5.83 -3.34 -5.34
C GLY A 70 -4.94 -4.42 -4.72
N HIS A 71 -3.62 -4.23 -4.69
CA HIS A 71 -2.70 -5.14 -4.00
C HIS A 71 -2.57 -4.75 -2.54
N LYS A 72 -2.96 -5.61 -1.60
CA LYS A 72 -2.94 -5.30 -0.18
C LYS A 72 -1.50 -5.14 0.29
N TYR A 73 -1.22 -4.18 1.17
CA TYR A 73 0.13 -4.08 1.71
C TYR A 73 0.50 -5.23 2.63
N CYS A 74 -0.49 -5.83 3.30
CA CYS A 74 -0.24 -6.91 4.24
C CYS A 74 0.25 -8.21 3.59
N ASP A 75 0.09 -8.41 2.29
CA ASP A 75 0.61 -9.59 1.58
C ASP A 75 2.08 -9.43 1.12
N ARG A 76 2.71 -8.29 1.43
CA ARG A 76 4.06 -7.93 0.97
C ARG A 76 5.06 -7.86 2.11
N VAL A 77 6.33 -8.01 1.78
CA VAL A 77 7.43 -7.63 2.67
C VAL A 77 7.40 -6.11 2.85
N PRO A 78 7.50 -5.59 4.08
CA PRO A 78 7.60 -4.16 4.32
C PRO A 78 8.77 -3.52 3.57
N GLU A 79 8.53 -2.35 2.97
CA GLU A 79 9.53 -1.61 2.22
C GLU A 79 9.45 -0.12 2.56
N TRP A 80 10.59 0.58 2.54
CA TRP A 80 10.68 2.02 2.87
C TRP A 80 9.89 2.92 1.91
N TYR A 81 9.48 2.38 0.75
CA TYR A 81 8.76 3.10 -0.29
C TYR A 81 7.28 2.70 -0.42
N TYR A 82 6.75 1.91 0.50
CA TYR A 82 5.32 1.59 0.53
C TYR A 82 4.53 2.72 1.20
N PHE A 83 4.25 3.75 0.41
CA PHE A 83 3.37 4.85 0.81
C PHE A 83 1.91 4.42 0.70
N ALA A 84 1.04 4.91 1.56
CA ALA A 84 -0.37 4.58 1.58
C ALA A 84 -1.24 5.82 1.79
N GLY A 85 -2.44 5.74 1.24
CA GLY A 85 -3.45 6.78 1.39
C GLY A 85 -3.12 8.07 0.64
N ARG A 86 -4.05 9.02 0.73
CA ARG A 86 -3.94 10.33 0.06
C ARG A 86 -2.85 11.23 0.64
N THR A 87 -2.44 11.00 1.89
CA THR A 87 -1.44 11.81 2.59
C THR A 87 -0.01 11.47 2.15
N GLY A 88 0.20 10.31 1.50
CA GLY A 88 1.52 9.81 1.15
C GLY A 88 2.35 9.48 2.40
N ASN A 89 1.71 9.00 3.46
CA ASN A 89 2.38 8.46 4.64
C ASN A 89 2.84 7.04 4.34
N LEU A 90 3.89 6.55 5.01
CA LEU A 90 4.27 5.14 4.91
C LEU A 90 3.17 4.25 5.51
N TYR A 91 2.95 3.10 4.89
CA TYR A 91 2.14 2.03 5.46
C TYR A 91 2.80 1.54 6.76
N ARG A 92 1.99 1.39 7.80
CA ARG A 92 2.41 0.95 9.14
C ARG A 92 1.51 -0.15 9.71
N GLY A 93 0.68 -0.74 8.86
CA GLY A 93 -0.18 -1.86 9.26
C GLY A 93 0.59 -3.17 9.31
N ASP A 94 -0.14 -4.26 9.46
CA ASP A 94 0.44 -5.60 9.51
C ASP A 94 0.99 -6.05 8.16
N ASN A 95 1.97 -6.94 8.22
CA ASN A 95 2.55 -7.64 7.08
C ASN A 95 2.65 -9.12 7.41
N HIS A 96 2.16 -9.96 6.51
CA HIS A 96 2.20 -11.41 6.55
C HIS A 96 2.39 -11.94 5.12
N PRO A 97 3.54 -11.65 4.49
CA PRO A 97 3.83 -12.16 3.15
C PRO A 97 3.74 -13.70 3.15
N ASN A 98 3.30 -14.26 2.03
CA ASN A 98 3.27 -15.72 1.91
C ASN A 98 4.70 -16.30 2.00
N GLU A 99 4.79 -17.61 2.23
CA GLU A 99 6.05 -18.32 2.44
C GLU A 99 7.06 -18.09 1.29
N TYR A 100 6.60 -18.15 0.04
CA TYR A 100 7.44 -17.92 -1.13
C TYR A 100 8.08 -16.52 -1.15
N VAL A 101 7.28 -15.49 -0.86
CA VAL A 101 7.75 -14.10 -0.79
C VAL A 101 8.69 -13.90 0.41
N ALA A 102 8.35 -14.49 1.56
CA ALA A 102 9.19 -14.43 2.75
C ALA A 102 10.57 -15.07 2.54
N GLU A 103 10.61 -16.23 1.89
CA GLU A 103 11.85 -16.96 1.57
C GLU A 103 12.73 -16.16 0.62
N GLY A 104 12.15 -15.59 -0.45
CA GLY A 104 12.89 -14.73 -1.40
C GLY A 104 13.53 -13.51 -0.74
N HIS A 105 12.98 -13.03 0.38
CA HIS A 105 13.52 -11.91 1.16
C HIS A 105 14.34 -12.35 2.38
N ASN A 106 14.59 -13.65 2.55
CA ASN A 106 15.37 -14.23 3.65
C ASN A 106 14.90 -13.75 5.04
N ILE A 107 13.59 -13.64 5.25
CA ILE A 107 13.04 -13.15 6.53
C ILE A 107 13.29 -14.20 7.62
N PRO A 108 14.10 -13.92 8.66
CA PRO A 108 14.37 -14.91 9.70
C PRO A 108 13.11 -15.25 10.50
N ALA A 109 12.98 -16.51 10.95
CA ALA A 109 11.87 -16.96 11.79
C ALA A 109 11.64 -16.08 13.05
N THR A 110 12.71 -15.47 13.58
CA THR A 110 12.66 -14.57 14.75
C THR A 110 11.92 -13.25 14.50
N GLN A 111 11.72 -12.87 13.24
CA GLN A 111 10.99 -11.66 12.86
C GLN A 111 9.48 -11.86 12.78
N TRP A 112 9.02 -13.12 12.86
CA TRP A 112 7.61 -13.45 12.92
C TRP A 112 7.13 -13.45 14.36
N GLU A 113 5.86 -13.11 14.55
CA GLU A 113 5.17 -13.33 15.82
C GLU A 113 5.17 -14.82 16.17
N THR A 114 5.01 -15.15 17.45
CA THR A 114 5.05 -16.55 17.90
C THR A 114 3.76 -17.30 17.62
N GLU A 115 2.64 -16.58 17.52
CA GLU A 115 1.32 -17.16 17.29
C GLU A 115 0.58 -16.38 16.20
N ALA A 116 -0.24 -17.08 15.43
CA ALA A 116 -1.07 -16.44 14.42
C ALA A 116 -2.20 -15.62 15.06
N ARG A 117 -2.36 -14.38 14.58
CA ARG A 117 -3.40 -13.46 15.03
C ARG A 117 -4.19 -12.89 13.85
N VAL A 118 -5.29 -12.20 14.16
CA VAL A 118 -6.06 -11.48 13.15
C VAL A 118 -5.25 -10.28 12.66
N CYS A 119 -5.05 -10.21 11.35
CA CYS A 119 -4.44 -9.08 10.66
C CYS A 119 -5.36 -7.85 10.71
N GLY A 120 -4.82 -6.72 11.14
CA GLY A 120 -5.51 -5.44 11.20
C GLY A 120 -5.80 -4.81 9.84
N ASN A 121 -5.18 -5.30 8.77
CA ASN A 121 -5.47 -4.90 7.38
C ASN A 121 -6.56 -5.79 6.77
N CYS A 122 -6.28 -7.07 6.49
CA CYS A 122 -7.20 -7.94 5.77
C CYS A 122 -8.24 -8.67 6.63
N GLY A 123 -8.07 -8.71 7.96
CA GLY A 123 -8.96 -9.44 8.87
C GLY A 123 -8.73 -10.95 8.93
N GLU A 124 -7.79 -11.50 8.16
CA GLU A 124 -7.46 -12.93 8.16
C GLU A 124 -6.57 -13.28 9.35
N ARG A 125 -6.64 -14.53 9.82
CA ARG A 125 -5.74 -15.04 10.85
C ARG A 125 -4.46 -15.57 10.20
N ASN A 126 -3.35 -14.87 10.41
CA ASN A 126 -2.04 -15.20 9.83
C ASN A 126 -0.92 -15.02 10.85
N LEU A 127 0.22 -15.66 10.60
CA LEU A 127 1.46 -15.35 11.30
C LEU A 127 1.98 -14.02 10.76
N CYS A 128 1.96 -12.97 11.57
CA CYS A 128 2.36 -11.63 11.15
C CYS A 128 3.83 -11.36 11.51
N LEU A 129 4.47 -10.46 10.77
CA LEU A 129 5.76 -9.91 11.15
C LEU A 129 5.62 -9.07 12.41
N ARG A 130 6.64 -9.14 13.28
CA ARG A 130 6.66 -8.40 14.55
C ARG A 130 6.66 -6.89 14.30
N PRO A 131 5.96 -6.11 15.15
CA PRO A 131 6.11 -4.67 15.19
C PRO A 131 7.57 -4.31 15.48
N GLY A 132 8.27 -3.74 14.49
CA GLY A 132 9.70 -3.40 14.59
C GLY A 132 10.56 -3.93 13.45
N TYR A 133 10.13 -4.98 12.73
CA TYR A 133 10.84 -5.45 11.52
C TYR A 133 10.99 -4.31 10.50
N ILE A 134 9.93 -3.50 10.33
CA ILE A 134 9.92 -2.33 9.44
C ILE A 134 10.89 -1.24 9.94
N CYS A 135 10.92 -1.00 11.26
CA CYS A 135 11.76 0.04 11.85
C CYS A 135 13.25 -0.31 11.79
N GLN A 136 13.59 -1.57 12.05
CA GLN A 136 14.96 -2.06 12.12
C GLN A 136 15.62 -2.19 10.75
N ASN A 137 14.86 -2.57 9.72
CA ASN A 137 15.43 -2.85 8.40
C ASN A 137 15.22 -1.74 7.37
N PHE A 138 14.23 -0.85 7.57
CA PHE A 138 13.80 0.08 6.50
C PHE A 138 13.52 1.53 6.93
N MET A 139 13.45 1.86 8.23
CA MET A 139 13.03 3.21 8.68
C MET A 139 13.94 3.94 9.70
N CYS A 140 15.06 3.35 10.15
CA CYS A 140 16.04 4.07 10.99
C CYS A 140 17.20 4.63 10.15
N GLN A 141 16.99 5.80 9.53
CA GLN A 141 18.04 6.77 9.23
C GLN A 141 17.61 8.14 9.76
#